data_AF-A0A7V9UXY4-F1
#
_entry.id   AF-A0A7V9UXY4-F1
#
_cell.length_a   1.000
_cell.length_b   1.000
_cell.length_c   1.000
_cell.angle_alpha   90.00
_cell.angle_beta   90.00
_cell.angle_gamma   90.00
#
_symmetry.space_group_name_H-M   'P 1'
#
loop_
_entity.id
_entity.type
_entity.pdbx_description
1 polymer ?
#
loop_
_entity_poly.entity_id
_entity_poly.type
_entity_poly.pdbx_seq_one_letter_code
_entity_poly.pdbx_strand_id
1 'polypeptide(L)'
;MPNGAYEEPRSGSGRFLPPDPKAREPYRLAPSLALRVGILGALALLIFGILFFRLWSLQVLSGDDYLTAAQNNQVRLVREEAPRGPILDRDGRVIVSNVAGTAVQLWVGDMPRAERRRREIVRRLARVLSVPQRELARDVASRASDPLTPITVKT
;
A
#
# COMPACT_ATOMS: atom_id res chain seq x y z
N MET A 1 -20.51 -105.26 -12.22
CA MET A 1 -20.13 -104.63 -13.51
C MET A 1 -21.31 -103.77 -13.97
N PRO A 2 -21.06 -102.58 -14.56
CA PRO A 2 -21.42 -101.31 -13.93
C PRO A 2 -22.59 -100.55 -14.57
N ASN A 3 -23.10 -99.64 -13.74
CA ASN A 3 -24.19 -98.70 -13.91
C ASN A 3 -23.72 -97.47 -14.72
N GLY A 4 -24.56 -96.95 -15.61
CA GLY A 4 -24.21 -95.79 -16.45
C GLY A 4 -25.43 -94.99 -16.87
N ALA A 5 -25.72 -93.93 -16.12
CA ALA A 5 -26.28 -92.68 -16.64
C ALA A 5 -26.37 -91.69 -15.47
N TYR A 6 -25.34 -90.86 -15.30
CA TYR A 6 -25.42 -89.68 -14.44
C TYR A 6 -25.74 -88.48 -15.32
N GLU A 7 -26.79 -87.77 -14.92
CA GLU A 7 -27.30 -86.54 -15.52
C GLU A 7 -26.25 -85.41 -15.51
N GLU A 8 -26.32 -84.55 -16.52
CA GLU A 8 -25.45 -83.41 -16.75
C GLU A 8 -25.48 -82.37 -15.62
N PRO A 9 -24.34 -81.74 -15.26
CA PRO A 9 -24.35 -80.60 -14.37
C PRO A 9 -24.61 -79.30 -15.15
N ARG A 10 -25.67 -78.58 -14.74
CA ARG A 10 -25.87 -77.16 -15.03
C ARG A 10 -24.91 -76.31 -14.20
N SER A 11 -24.16 -75.40 -14.82
CA SER A 11 -23.56 -74.22 -14.17
C SER A 11 -23.19 -73.22 -15.27
N GLY A 12 -23.76 -72.01 -15.36
CA GLY A 12 -23.78 -70.99 -14.32
C GLY A 12 -22.65 -70.00 -14.60
N SER A 13 -22.98 -68.89 -15.25
CA SER A 13 -22.22 -67.65 -15.49
C SER A 13 -20.78 -67.57 -14.94
N GLY A 14 -19.81 -67.27 -15.81
CA GLY A 14 -18.49 -66.88 -15.30
C GLY A 14 -17.52 -66.44 -16.39
N ARG A 15 -17.59 -65.16 -16.77
CA ARG A 15 -16.45 -64.33 -17.22
C ARG A 15 -15.34 -65.06 -18.00
N PHE A 16 -15.40 -64.99 -19.33
CA PHE A 16 -14.44 -65.61 -20.27
C PHE A 16 -12.98 -65.15 -20.10
N LEU A 17 -12.75 -63.96 -19.56
CA LEU A 17 -11.41 -63.44 -19.34
C LEU A 17 -10.96 -63.62 -17.88
N PRO A 18 -9.78 -64.22 -17.62
CA PRO A 18 -9.18 -64.14 -16.31
C PRO A 18 -9.05 -62.65 -15.92
N PRO A 19 -9.34 -62.28 -14.67
CA PRO A 19 -9.08 -60.92 -14.23
C PRO A 19 -7.61 -60.58 -14.48
N ASP A 20 -7.37 -59.53 -15.27
CA ASP A 20 -6.02 -59.07 -15.59
C ASP A 20 -5.30 -58.71 -14.27
N PRO A 21 -4.17 -59.38 -13.95
CA PRO A 21 -3.42 -59.15 -12.71
C PRO A 21 -2.87 -57.71 -12.61
N LYS A 22 -2.86 -56.95 -13.71
CA LYS A 22 -2.42 -55.54 -13.73
C LYS A 22 -3.56 -54.52 -13.59
N ALA A 23 -4.81 -54.94 -13.65
CA ALA A 23 -5.94 -54.00 -13.74
C ALA A 23 -6.30 -53.30 -12.41
N ARG A 24 -5.72 -53.70 -11.27
CA ARG A 24 -5.87 -52.98 -9.99
C ARG A 24 -4.64 -53.14 -9.11
N GLU A 25 -3.60 -52.37 -9.41
CA GLU A 25 -2.73 -51.94 -8.31
C GLU A 25 -3.45 -50.80 -7.58
N PRO A 26 -3.93 -50.98 -6.33
CA PRO A 26 -4.27 -49.82 -5.53
C PRO A 26 -2.99 -48.99 -5.44
N TYR A 27 -3.07 -47.68 -5.72
CA TYR A 27 -1.95 -46.75 -5.61
C TYR A 27 -1.42 -46.79 -4.17
N ARG A 28 -0.53 -47.75 -3.88
CA ARG A 28 0.14 -47.88 -2.60
C ARG A 28 1.13 -46.73 -2.58
N LEU A 29 0.71 -45.60 -2.03
CA LEU A 29 1.62 -44.50 -1.73
C LEU A 29 2.79 -45.12 -0.98
N ALA A 30 3.94 -45.26 -1.66
CA ALA A 30 5.12 -45.80 -1.02
C ALA A 30 5.39 -44.92 0.21
N PRO A 31 5.66 -45.50 1.40
CA PRO A 31 5.86 -44.71 2.62
C PRO A 31 6.92 -43.60 2.44
N SER A 32 7.89 -43.84 1.57
CA SER A 32 8.93 -42.88 1.14
C SER A 32 8.39 -41.69 0.35
N LEU A 33 7.37 -41.86 -0.50
CA LEU A 33 6.72 -40.77 -1.23
C LEU A 33 5.90 -39.90 -0.27
N ALA A 34 5.09 -40.52 0.60
CA ALA A 34 4.31 -39.79 1.59
C ALA A 34 5.20 -38.96 2.54
N LEU A 35 6.33 -39.53 2.98
CA LEU A 35 7.31 -38.81 3.81
C LEU A 35 7.94 -37.63 3.07
N ARG A 36 8.36 -37.80 1.81
CA ARG A 36 8.94 -36.71 0.99
C ARG A 36 7.93 -35.59 0.77
N VAL A 37 6.68 -35.92 0.45
CA VAL A 37 5.60 -34.94 0.29
C VAL A 37 5.34 -34.20 1.62
N GLY A 38 5.36 -34.92 2.75
CA GLY A 38 5.23 -34.31 4.07
C GLY A 38 6.37 -33.33 4.39
N ILE A 39 7.62 -33.71 4.09
CA ILE A 39 8.80 -32.83 4.28
C ILE A 39 8.70 -31.59 3.40
N LEU A 40 8.35 -31.74 2.12
CA LEU A 40 8.18 -30.59 1.21
C LEU A 40 7.03 -29.69 1.64
N GLY A 41 5.92 -30.26 2.11
CA GLY A 41 4.79 -29.51 2.65
C GLY A 41 5.15 -28.74 3.91
N ALA A 42 5.89 -29.35 4.83
CA ALA A 42 6.39 -28.69 6.04
C ALA A 42 7.37 -27.56 5.71
N LEU A 43 8.27 -27.77 4.75
CA LEU A 43 9.19 -26.74 4.28
C LEU A 43 8.44 -25.56 3.64
N ALA A 44 7.44 -25.86 2.79
CA ALA A 44 6.61 -24.83 2.18
C ALA A 44 5.86 -24.02 3.26
N LEU A 45 5.22 -24.69 4.22
CA LEU A 45 4.54 -24.04 5.34
C LEU A 45 5.48 -23.17 6.17
N LEU A 46 6.71 -23.62 6.42
CA LEU A 46 7.73 -22.84 7.11
C LEU A 46 8.05 -21.55 6.34
N ILE A 47 8.32 -21.65 5.05
CA ILE A 47 8.64 -20.49 4.20
C ILE A 47 7.47 -19.51 4.16
N PHE A 48 6.25 -19.99 3.92
CA PHE A 48 5.06 -19.15 3.92
C PHE A 48 4.79 -18.53 5.29
N GLY A 49 5.05 -19.26 6.37
CA GLY A 49 4.98 -18.73 7.74
C GLY A 49 5.94 -17.57 7.94
N ILE A 50 7.21 -17.72 7.56
CA ILE A 50 8.23 -16.65 7.65
C ILE A 50 7.78 -15.42 6.85
N LEU A 51 7.32 -15.60 5.61
CA LEU A 51 6.85 -14.49 4.78
C LEU A 51 5.62 -13.80 5.38
N PHE A 52 4.68 -14.58 5.92
CA PHE A 52 3.48 -14.04 6.59
C PHE A 52 3.85 -13.21 7.82
N PHE A 53 4.73 -13.72 8.70
CA PHE A 53 5.20 -12.98 9.87
C PHE A 53 5.98 -11.73 9.47
N ARG A 54 6.80 -11.81 8.41
CA ARG A 54 7.53 -10.65 7.89
C ARG A 54 6.56 -9.57 7.38
N LEU A 55 5.55 -9.97 6.63
CA LEU A 55 4.52 -9.08 6.11
C LEU A 55 3.70 -8.45 7.23
N TRP A 56 3.27 -9.25 8.21
CA TRP A 56 2.57 -8.77 9.40
C TRP A 56 3.41 -7.77 10.19
N SER A 57 4.71 -8.05 10.37
CA SER A 57 5.65 -7.12 11.03
C SER A 57 5.74 -5.78 10.29
N LEU A 58 5.83 -5.78 8.96
CA LEU A 58 5.87 -4.53 8.19
C LEU A 58 4.58 -3.72 8.31
N GLN A 59 3.43 -4.38 8.41
CA GLN A 59 2.12 -3.72 8.52
C GLN A 59 1.82 -3.23 9.93
N VAL A 60 2.14 -4.02 10.97
CA VAL A 60 1.73 -3.74 12.35
C VAL A 60 2.79 -2.98 13.15
N LEU A 61 4.07 -3.33 13.01
CA LEU A 61 5.15 -2.67 13.76
C LEU A 61 5.70 -1.43 13.05
N SER A 62 5.70 -1.42 11.70
CA SER A 62 6.30 -0.34 10.91
C SER A 62 5.31 0.39 10.00
N GLY A 63 4.01 0.08 10.12
CA GLY A 63 2.97 0.66 9.26
C GLY A 63 2.96 2.19 9.31
N ASP A 64 3.10 2.77 10.51
CA ASP A 64 3.05 4.22 10.70
C ASP A 64 4.28 4.94 10.12
N ASP A 65 5.48 4.33 10.23
CA ASP A 65 6.73 4.91 9.71
C ASP A 65 6.79 4.85 8.18
N TYR A 66 6.38 3.72 7.58
CA TYR A 66 6.32 3.60 6.11
C TYR A 66 5.20 4.42 5.49
N LEU A 67 4.07 4.58 6.19
CA LEU A 67 3.02 5.51 5.78
C LEU A 67 3.53 6.95 5.77
N THR A 68 4.28 7.35 6.79
CA THR A 68 4.91 8.68 6.87
C THR A 68 5.95 8.87 5.76
N ALA A 69 6.80 7.87 5.50
CA ALA A 69 7.77 7.94 4.42
C ALA A 69 7.12 8.01 3.03
N ALA A 70 6.01 7.29 2.81
CA ALA A 70 5.25 7.34 1.57
C ALA A 70 4.54 8.69 1.37
N GLN A 71 3.99 9.29 2.43
CA GLN A 71 3.41 10.64 2.38
C GLN A 71 4.46 11.70 2.03
N ASN A 72 5.69 11.53 2.53
CA ASN A 72 6.80 12.44 2.23
C ASN A 72 7.39 12.25 0.82
N ASN A 73 7.05 11.16 0.13
CA ASN A 73 7.55 10.87 -1.22
C ASN A 73 6.57 11.36 -2.31
N GLN A 74 6.13 12.62 -2.21
CA GLN A 74 5.30 13.26 -3.23
C GLN A 74 6.06 14.39 -3.91
N VAL A 75 6.18 14.32 -5.24
CA VAL A 75 6.77 15.40 -6.04
C VAL A 75 5.72 16.50 -6.21
N ARG A 76 6.05 17.72 -5.79
CA ARG A 76 5.19 18.91 -5.96
C ARG A 76 5.85 19.91 -6.90
N LEU A 77 5.16 20.24 -7.99
CA LEU A 77 5.56 21.33 -8.89
C LEU A 77 5.21 22.66 -8.23
N VAL A 78 6.23 23.38 -7.76
CA VAL A 78 6.08 24.75 -7.28
C VAL A 78 6.42 25.68 -8.44
N ARG A 79 5.47 26.57 -8.79
CA ARG A 79 5.69 27.57 -9.82
C ARG A 79 6.54 28.69 -9.24
N GLU A 80 7.78 28.80 -9.70
CA GLU A 80 8.66 29.93 -9.37
C GLU A 80 8.31 31.12 -10.28
N GLU A 81 8.03 32.28 -9.70
CA GLU A 81 7.75 33.49 -10.49
C GLU A 81 9.06 34.04 -11.06
N ALA A 82 9.08 34.31 -12.37
CA ALA A 82 10.24 34.91 -13.01
C ALA A 82 10.44 36.35 -12.49
N PRO A 83 11.66 36.74 -12.08
CA PRO A 83 11.94 38.12 -11.65
C PRO A 83 11.77 39.08 -12.82
N ARG A 84 11.16 40.25 -12.57
CA ARG A 84 11.05 41.31 -13.57
C ARG A 84 12.40 41.98 -13.82
N GLY A 85 12.66 42.35 -15.07
CA GLY A 85 13.81 43.17 -15.44
C GLY A 85 13.73 44.59 -14.85
N PRO A 86 14.88 45.22 -14.57
CA PRO A 86 14.91 46.60 -14.09
C PRO A 86 14.46 47.58 -15.18
N ILE A 87 13.81 48.68 -14.78
CA ILE A 87 13.48 49.79 -15.67
C ILE A 87 14.60 50.81 -15.61
N LEU A 88 15.14 51.18 -16.77
CA LEU A 88 16.29 52.07 -16.93
C LEU A 88 15.85 53.38 -17.59
N ASP A 89 16.47 54.50 -17.22
CA ASP A 89 16.38 55.77 -17.98
C ASP A 89 17.25 55.72 -19.25
N ARG A 90 17.16 56.74 -20.10
CA ARG A 90 17.98 56.95 -21.31
C ARG A 90 19.48 56.89 -21.07
N ASP A 91 19.94 57.23 -19.87
CA ASP A 91 21.34 57.21 -19.45
C ASP A 91 21.75 55.88 -18.79
N GLY A 92 20.90 54.85 -18.84
CA GLY A 92 21.16 53.54 -18.24
C GLY A 92 21.05 53.51 -16.70
N ARG A 93 20.44 54.53 -16.09
CA ARG A 93 20.22 54.59 -14.63
C ARG A 93 18.97 53.82 -14.25
N VAL A 94 19.06 52.94 -13.25
CA VAL A 94 17.92 52.14 -12.76
C VAL A 94 16.92 53.03 -12.03
N ILE A 95 15.67 53.06 -12.51
CA ILE A 95 14.54 53.76 -11.89
C ILE A 95 13.73 52.79 -11.02
N VAL A 96 13.54 51.56 -11.48
CA VAL A 96 12.80 50.51 -10.74
C VAL A 96 13.62 49.21 -10.78
N SER A 97 13.78 48.58 -9.62
CA SER A 97 14.44 47.28 -9.47
C SER A 97 13.56 46.30 -8.70
N ASN A 98 13.86 45.00 -8.82
CA ASN A 98 13.25 43.98 -7.99
C ASN A 98 14.11 43.76 -6.74
N VAL A 99 13.47 43.61 -5.58
CA VAL A 99 14.14 43.32 -4.30
C VAL A 99 13.57 42.01 -3.77
N ALA A 100 14.43 41.13 -3.26
CA ALA A 100 13.98 39.87 -2.67
C ALA A 100 13.04 40.13 -1.48
N GLY A 101 11.81 39.60 -1.55
CA GLY A 101 10.84 39.61 -0.45
C GLY A 101 10.73 38.24 0.20
N THR A 102 10.39 38.20 1.49
CA THR A 102 10.19 36.93 2.23
C THR A 102 8.72 36.71 2.50
N ALA A 103 8.08 35.81 1.74
CA ALA A 103 6.69 35.44 1.97
C ALA A 103 6.57 34.15 2.80
N VAL A 104 5.72 34.17 3.82
CA VAL A 104 5.32 32.99 4.59
C VAL A 104 4.01 32.46 4.03
N GLN A 105 4.07 31.25 3.48
CA GLN A 105 2.94 30.53 2.93
C GLN A 105 2.56 29.35 3.83
N LEU A 106 1.26 29.07 3.89
CA LEU A 106 0.71 27.97 4.69
C LEU A 106 -0.20 27.11 3.81
N TRP A 107 0.00 25.79 3.85
CA TRP A 107 -0.84 24.81 3.17
C TRP A 107 -1.89 24.26 4.11
N VAL A 108 -3.16 24.32 3.70
CA VAL A 108 -4.26 23.75 4.49
C VAL A 108 -4.21 22.21 4.47
N GLY A 109 -3.70 21.61 3.38
CA GLY A 109 -3.48 20.17 3.27
C GLY A 109 -2.55 19.57 4.34
N ASP A 110 -1.55 20.34 4.78
CA ASP A 110 -0.57 19.91 5.79
C ASP A 110 -1.08 20.11 7.23
N MET A 111 -2.26 20.71 7.41
CA MET A 111 -2.82 20.93 8.73
C MET A 111 -3.46 19.66 9.32
N PRO A 112 -3.38 19.46 10.64
CA PRO A 112 -4.06 18.36 11.30
C PRO A 112 -5.57 18.42 11.06
N ARG A 113 -6.18 17.28 10.70
CA ARG A 113 -7.65 17.16 10.61
C ARG A 113 -8.35 17.35 11.96
N ALA A 114 -7.65 17.03 13.05
CA ALA A 114 -8.15 17.21 14.41
C ALA A 114 -8.31 18.70 14.73
N GLU A 115 -9.55 19.14 14.86
CA GLU A 115 -9.93 20.54 15.03
C GLU A 115 -9.25 21.22 16.24
N ARG A 116 -9.07 20.50 17.35
CA ARG A 116 -8.33 21.03 18.52
C ARG A 116 -6.88 21.39 18.19
N ARG A 117 -6.18 20.48 17.50
CA ARG A 117 -4.78 20.65 17.09
C ARG A 117 -4.65 21.76 16.04
N ARG A 118 -5.57 21.81 15.08
CA ARG A 118 -5.64 22.87 14.07
C ARG A 118 -5.74 24.25 14.70
N ARG A 119 -6.66 24.45 15.66
CA ARG A 119 -6.81 25.71 16.39
C ARG A 119 -5.58 26.08 17.22
N GLU A 120 -4.86 25.10 17.76
CA GLU A 120 -3.60 25.35 18.47
C GLU A 120 -2.50 25.87 17.54
N ILE A 121 -2.34 25.24 16.37
CA ILE A 121 -1.37 25.68 15.36
C ILE A 121 -1.70 27.09 14.87
N VAL A 122 -2.97 27.38 14.54
CA VAL A 122 -3.39 28.72 14.11
C VAL A 122 -3.08 29.77 15.20
N ARG A 123 -3.33 29.46 16.48
CA ARG A 123 -2.96 30.35 17.59
C ARG A 123 -1.46 30.61 17.66
N ARG A 124 -0.65 29.57 17.50
CA ARG A 124 0.81 29.68 17.56
C ARG A 124 1.37 30.45 16.38
N LEU A 125 0.90 30.16 15.16
CA LEU A 125 1.29 30.87 13.93
C LEU A 125 0.89 32.34 13.98
N ALA A 126 -0.33 32.65 14.42
CA ALA A 126 -0.78 34.04 14.58
C ALA A 126 0.15 34.85 15.50
N ARG A 127 0.61 34.23 16.61
CA ARG A 127 1.55 34.85 17.55
C ARG A 127 2.94 35.06 16.96
N VAL A 128 3.48 34.08 16.23
CA VAL A 128 4.82 34.16 15.65
C VAL A 128 4.86 35.14 14.47
N LEU A 129 3.81 35.17 13.66
CA LEU A 129 3.72 36.02 12.47
C LEU A 129 3.19 37.43 12.78
N SER A 130 2.69 37.65 14.00
CA SER A 130 2.04 38.88 14.45
C SER A 130 0.83 39.26 13.59
N VAL A 131 0.01 38.27 13.22
CA VAL A 131 -1.23 38.46 12.45
C VAL A 131 -2.46 38.18 13.32
N PRO A 132 -3.61 38.85 13.07
CA PRO A 132 -4.82 38.61 13.85
C PRO A 132 -5.28 37.15 13.71
N GLN A 133 -5.40 36.44 14.84
CA GLN A 133 -5.80 35.02 14.84
C GLN A 133 -7.15 34.80 14.13
N ARG A 134 -8.09 35.74 14.27
CA ARG A 134 -9.41 35.67 13.63
C ARG A 134 -9.34 35.72 12.11
N GLU A 135 -8.42 36.51 11.56
CA GLU A 135 -8.20 36.65 10.13
C GLU A 135 -7.56 35.38 9.58
N LEU A 136 -6.46 34.93 10.21
CA LEU A 136 -5.80 33.69 9.82
C LEU A 136 -6.73 32.47 9.92
N ALA A 137 -7.56 32.39 10.96
CA ALA A 137 -8.54 31.31 11.10
C ALA A 137 -9.61 31.35 9.98
N ARG A 138 -10.03 32.55 9.56
CA ARG A 138 -10.98 32.73 8.47
C ARG A 138 -10.37 32.33 7.13
N ASP A 139 -9.12 32.70 6.87
CA ASP A 139 -8.42 32.37 5.63
C ASP A 139 -8.15 30.87 5.51
N VAL A 140 -7.80 30.22 6.62
CA VAL A 140 -7.68 28.76 6.68
C VAL A 140 -9.04 28.09 6.42
N ALA A 141 -10.13 28.63 6.98
CA ALA A 141 -11.47 28.06 6.81
C ALA A 141 -12.02 28.27 5.39
N SER A 142 -11.76 29.42 4.76
CA SER A 142 -12.24 29.73 3.41
C SER A 142 -11.57 28.87 2.34
N ARG A 143 -10.31 28.44 2.58
CA ARG A 143 -9.57 27.52 1.70
C ARG A 143 -9.63 26.06 2.14
N ALA A 144 -10.53 25.69 3.05
CA ALA A 144 -10.68 24.29 3.47
C ALA A 144 -11.08 23.34 2.32
N SER A 145 -11.75 23.85 1.28
CA SER A 145 -12.14 23.11 0.07
C SER A 145 -11.05 23.02 -1.00
N ASP A 146 -10.00 23.85 -0.92
CA ASP A 146 -8.85 23.82 -1.83
C ASP A 146 -7.54 23.69 -1.03
N PRO A 147 -7.18 22.45 -0.64
CA PRO A 147 -6.04 22.20 0.24
C PRO A 147 -4.67 22.36 -0.44
N LEU A 148 -4.63 22.45 -1.78
CA LEU A 148 -3.39 22.41 -2.56
C LEU A 148 -2.80 23.80 -2.83
N THR A 149 -3.63 24.83 -2.70
CA THR A 149 -3.25 26.23 -2.88
C THR A 149 -2.82 26.84 -1.54
N PRO A 150 -1.58 27.35 -1.42
CA PRO A 150 -1.14 28.00 -0.19
C PRO A 150 -1.90 29.29 0.09
N ILE A 151 -2.07 29.61 1.38
CA ILE A 151 -2.46 30.94 1.84
C ILE A 151 -1.18 31.73 2.17
N THR A 152 -0.99 32.90 1.57
CA THR A 152 0.08 33.83 1.97
C THR A 152 -0.36 34.53 3.26
N VAL A 153 0.35 34.27 4.35
CA VAL A 153 0.01 34.81 5.68
C VAL A 153 0.73 36.11 5.96
N LYS A 154 1.96 36.25 5.47
CA LYS A 154 2.79 37.44 5.63
C LYS A 154 3.78 37.53 4.47
N THR A 155 4.13 38.76 4.09
CA THR A 155 5.10 39.11 3.04
C THR A 155 6.20 40.00 3.58
#